data_AF-A0A2W5MXU7-F1
#
_entry.id   AF-A0A2W5MXU7-F1
#
_cell.length_a   1.000
_cell.length_b   1.000
_cell.length_c   1.000
_cell.angle_alpha   90.00
_cell.angle_beta   90.00
_cell.angle_gamma   90.00
#
_symmetry.space_group_name_H-M   'P 1'
#
loop_
_entity.id
_entity.type
_entity.pdbx_description
1 polymer ?
#
loop_
_entity_poly.entity_id
_entity_poly.type
_entity_poly.pdbx_seq_one_letter_code
_entity_poly.pdbx_strand_id
1 'polypeptide(L)'
;MHAKLTYAAFGWLTFTGVAHFLIDVLSQHFRGKRVPGAETMLYYGLHSAFALGQVLFGLLCLWIAHRHPGFLADRAVAALALVAAVGWAAISFVFMEYWQPKMNIGIFVVLLGAAIATAR
;
A
#
# COMPACT_ATOMS: atom_id res chain seq x y z
N MET A 1 -5.58 -14.54 16.58
CA MET A 1 -5.09 -13.13 16.59
C MET A 1 -4.42 -12.79 15.27
N HIS A 2 -3.47 -13.61 14.82
CA HIS A 2 -2.80 -13.51 13.52
C HIS A 2 -3.73 -13.15 12.34
N ALA A 3 -4.75 -13.97 12.06
CA ALA A 3 -5.64 -13.74 10.93
C ALA A 3 -6.28 -12.33 10.92
N LYS A 4 -6.74 -11.84 12.08
CA LYS A 4 -7.33 -10.49 12.20
C LYS A 4 -6.30 -9.40 11.85
N LEU A 5 -5.05 -9.55 12.30
CA LEU A 5 -3.97 -8.62 11.99
C LEU A 5 -3.56 -8.69 10.51
N THR A 6 -3.56 -9.89 9.92
CA THR A 6 -3.33 -10.09 8.48
C THR A 6 -4.39 -9.37 7.65
N TYR A 7 -5.68 -9.55 7.97
CA TYR A 7 -6.77 -8.82 7.32
C TYR A 7 -6.67 -7.31 7.56
N ALA A 8 -6.32 -6.87 8.76
CA ALA A 8 -6.14 -5.46 9.07
C ALA A 8 -4.99 -4.85 8.26
N ALA A 9 -3.83 -5.51 8.19
CA ALA A 9 -2.66 -5.02 7.45
C ALA A 9 -2.97 -4.86 5.96
N PHE A 10 -3.42 -5.93 5.31
CA PHE A 10 -3.67 -5.88 3.87
C PHE A 10 -4.96 -5.14 3.51
N GLY A 11 -5.97 -5.16 4.38
CA GLY A 11 -7.17 -4.33 4.26
C GLY A 11 -6.85 -2.84 4.36
N TRP A 12 -5.99 -2.45 5.30
CA TRP A 12 -5.50 -1.10 5.42
C TRP A 12 -4.75 -0.67 4.15
N LEU A 13 -3.81 -1.49 3.67
CA LEU A 13 -3.05 -1.22 2.44
C LEU A 13 -3.97 -1.00 1.24
N THR A 14 -4.94 -1.90 1.03
CA THR A 14 -5.92 -1.76 -0.06
C THR A 14 -6.75 -0.50 0.10
N PHE A 15 -7.29 -0.26 1.29
CA PHE A 15 -8.14 0.90 1.55
C PHE A 15 -7.39 2.21 1.30
N THR A 16 -6.17 2.36 1.83
CA THR A 16 -5.38 3.57 1.64
C THR A 16 -4.91 3.74 0.21
N GLY A 17 -4.60 2.65 -0.50
CA GLY A 17 -4.30 2.68 -1.93
C GLY A 17 -5.49 3.18 -2.75
N VAL A 18 -6.70 2.67 -2.49
CA VAL A 18 -7.93 3.17 -3.14
C VAL A 18 -8.14 4.65 -2.83
N ALA A 19 -8.07 5.02 -1.55
CA ALA A 19 -8.26 6.41 -1.12
C ALA A 19 -7.26 7.36 -1.81
N HIS A 20 -5.97 6.97 -1.87
CA HIS A 20 -4.93 7.74 -2.54
C HIS A 20 -5.23 7.92 -4.03
N PHE A 21 -5.61 6.85 -4.73
CA PHE A 21 -5.95 6.93 -6.14
C PHE A 21 -7.15 7.83 -6.41
N LEU A 22 -8.24 7.66 -5.65
CA LEU A 22 -9.47 8.44 -5.84
C LEU A 22 -9.26 9.93 -5.50
N ILE A 23 -8.63 10.21 -4.37
CA ILE A 23 -8.52 11.57 -3.81
C ILE A 23 -7.37 12.34 -4.45
N ASP A 24 -6.26 11.70 -4.74
CA ASP A 24 -5.06 12.39 -5.23
C ASP A 24 -4.91 12.34 -6.74
N VAL A 25 -5.21 11.19 -7.38
CA VAL A 25 -5.10 11.07 -8.84
C VAL A 25 -6.38 11.55 -9.51
N LEU A 26 -7.49 10.85 -9.31
CA LEU A 26 -8.73 11.11 -10.07
C LEU A 26 -9.29 12.50 -9.79
N SER A 27 -9.40 12.88 -8.51
CA SER A 27 -9.94 14.19 -8.12
C SER A 27 -9.09 15.35 -8.66
N GLN A 28 -7.75 15.26 -8.62
CA GLN A 28 -6.90 16.31 -9.19
C GLN A 28 -7.00 16.35 -10.72
N HIS A 29 -7.07 15.18 -11.37
CA HIS A 29 -7.22 15.07 -12.82
C HIS A 29 -8.52 15.71 -13.29
N PHE A 30 -9.66 15.34 -12.70
CA PHE A 30 -10.96 15.90 -13.07
C PHE A 30 -11.12 17.38 -12.73
N ARG A 31 -10.40 17.88 -11.72
CA ARG A 31 -10.37 19.30 -11.37
C ARG A 31 -9.41 20.13 -12.21
N GLY A 32 -8.65 19.50 -13.11
CA GLY A 32 -7.64 20.19 -13.93
C GLY A 32 -6.60 20.94 -13.10
N LYS A 33 -6.26 20.44 -11.89
CA LYS A 33 -5.39 21.17 -10.95
C LYS A 33 -3.95 21.36 -11.43
N ARG A 34 -3.51 20.60 -12.44
CA ARG A 34 -2.14 20.60 -12.93
C ARG A 34 -2.11 20.89 -14.43
N VAL A 35 -1.15 21.72 -14.85
CA VAL A 35 -0.93 22.07 -16.25
C VAL A 35 -0.39 20.85 -17.01
N PRO A 36 -0.92 20.51 -18.20
CA PRO A 36 -0.40 19.41 -18.99
C PRO A 36 1.09 19.58 -19.33
N GLY A 37 1.87 18.52 -19.14
CA GLY A 37 3.32 18.51 -19.36
C GLY A 37 3.98 17.26 -18.78
N ALA A 38 5.30 17.11 -19.00
CA ALA A 38 6.05 15.95 -18.56
C ALA A 38 6.00 15.76 -17.02
N GLU A 39 6.08 16.84 -16.26
CA GLU A 39 5.98 16.80 -14.78
C GLU A 39 4.62 16.28 -14.30
N THR A 40 3.54 16.71 -14.93
CA THR A 40 2.18 16.26 -14.60
C THR A 40 1.97 14.79 -14.98
N MET A 41 2.53 14.36 -16.10
CA MET A 41 2.52 12.94 -16.50
C MET A 41 3.29 12.07 -15.50
N LEU A 42 4.47 12.52 -15.07
CA LEU A 42 5.26 11.84 -14.04
C LEU A 42 4.50 11.77 -12.71
N TYR A 43 3.89 12.88 -12.28
CA TYR A 43 3.08 12.94 -11.06
C TYR A 43 1.95 11.90 -11.10
N TYR A 44 1.10 11.95 -12.12
CA TYR A 44 -0.03 11.02 -12.19
C TYR A 44 0.42 9.57 -12.40
N GLY A 45 1.45 9.33 -13.21
CA GLY A 45 2.00 7.99 -13.42
C GLY A 45 2.53 7.38 -12.13
N LEU A 46 3.37 8.12 -11.40
CA LEU A 46 3.96 7.68 -10.14
C LEU A 46 2.89 7.45 -9.07
N HIS A 47 1.98 8.41 -8.88
CA HIS A 47 0.92 8.31 -7.88
C HIS A 47 -0.08 7.19 -8.20
N SER A 48 -0.38 6.96 -9.48
CA SER A 48 -1.22 5.84 -9.92
C SER A 48 -0.52 4.50 -9.69
N ALA A 49 0.75 4.37 -10.09
CA ALA A 49 1.50 3.13 -9.92
C ALA A 49 1.68 2.78 -8.43
N PHE A 50 1.99 3.78 -7.60
CA PHE A 50 2.04 3.64 -6.15
C PHE A 50 0.72 3.12 -5.59
N ALA A 51 -0.38 3.82 -5.88
CA ALA A 51 -1.68 3.53 -5.30
C ALA A 51 -2.26 2.20 -5.81
N LEU A 52 -2.28 1.98 -7.12
CA LEU A 52 -2.80 0.75 -7.72
C LEU A 52 -1.93 -0.47 -7.38
N GLY A 53 -0.62 -0.29 -7.23
CA GLY A 53 0.27 -1.34 -6.73
C GLY A 53 -0.12 -1.80 -5.32
N GLN A 54 -0.42 -0.85 -4.41
CA GLN A 54 -0.92 -1.17 -3.06
C GLN A 54 -2.27 -1.87 -3.10
N VAL A 55 -3.19 -1.42 -3.96
CA VAL A 55 -4.51 -2.04 -4.13
C VAL A 55 -4.37 -3.48 -4.59
N LEU A 56 -3.64 -3.73 -5.68
CA LEU A 56 -3.48 -5.07 -6.26
C LEU A 56 -2.77 -6.02 -5.29
N PHE A 57 -1.67 -5.57 -4.67
CA PHE A 57 -0.94 -6.38 -3.71
C PHE A 57 -1.77 -6.67 -2.46
N GLY A 58 -2.44 -5.66 -1.90
CA GLY A 58 -3.32 -5.84 -0.74
C GLY A 58 -4.47 -6.79 -1.03
N LEU A 59 -5.14 -6.66 -2.19
CA LEU A 59 -6.23 -7.56 -2.60
C LEU A 59 -5.73 -8.99 -2.82
N LEU A 60 -4.56 -9.16 -3.45
CA LEU A 60 -3.95 -10.48 -3.61
C LEU A 60 -3.66 -11.12 -2.24
N CYS A 61 -3.05 -10.39 -1.32
CA CYS A 61 -2.76 -10.90 0.02
C CYS A 61 -4.02 -11.17 0.84
N LEU A 62 -5.08 -10.37 0.68
CA LEU A 62 -6.40 -10.64 1.29
C LEU A 62 -7.01 -11.93 0.73
N TRP A 63 -6.94 -12.14 -0.58
CA TRP A 63 -7.41 -13.36 -1.22
C TRP A 63 -6.64 -14.59 -0.74
N ILE A 64 -5.30 -14.49 -0.66
CA ILE A 64 -4.46 -15.55 -0.10
C ILE A 64 -4.79 -15.78 1.37
N ALA A 65 -4.94 -14.73 2.20
CA ALA A 65 -5.30 -14.86 3.61
C ALA A 65 -6.66 -15.56 3.80
N HIS A 66 -7.59 -15.38 2.86
CA HIS A 66 -8.88 -16.06 2.88
C HIS A 66 -8.77 -17.56 2.59
N ARG A 67 -7.86 -17.97 1.70
CA ARG A 67 -7.63 -19.38 1.34
C ARG A 67 -6.65 -20.09 2.28
N HIS A 68 -5.65 -19.36 2.75
CA HIS A 68 -4.53 -19.83 3.55
C HIS A 68 -4.22 -18.81 4.67
N PRO A 69 -4.99 -18.82 5.78
CA PRO A 69 -4.88 -17.80 6.83
C PRO A 69 -3.51 -17.69 7.51
N GLY A 70 -2.66 -18.72 7.40
CA GLY A 70 -1.32 -18.77 7.96
C GLY A 70 -0.19 -18.49 6.96
N PHE A 71 -0.47 -17.99 5.76
CA PHE A 71 0.54 -17.84 4.71
C PHE A 71 1.74 -16.94 5.09
N LEU A 72 1.56 -16.01 6.04
CA LEU A 72 2.63 -15.18 6.58
C LEU A 72 3.58 -15.90 7.54
N ALA A 73 3.29 -17.16 7.94
CA ALA A 73 4.24 -18.00 8.65
C ALA A 73 5.38 -18.48 7.74
N ASP A 74 5.16 -18.48 6.42
CA ASP A 74 6.22 -18.73 5.45
C ASP A 74 7.18 -17.53 5.40
N ARG A 75 8.47 -17.80 5.65
CA ARG A 75 9.51 -16.76 5.73
C ARG A 75 9.73 -16.03 4.41
N ALA A 76 9.58 -16.72 3.28
CA ALA A 76 9.76 -16.11 1.97
C ALA A 76 8.61 -15.14 1.68
N VAL A 77 7.38 -15.52 2.02
CA VAL A 77 6.21 -14.65 1.90
C VAL A 77 6.33 -13.43 2.83
N ALA A 78 6.70 -13.65 4.10
CA ALA A 78 6.92 -12.55 5.04
C ALA A 78 8.00 -11.58 4.54
N ALA A 79 9.12 -12.10 4.02
CA ALA A 79 10.19 -11.29 3.44
C ALA A 79 9.70 -10.47 2.23
N LEU A 80 8.93 -11.08 1.32
CA LEU A 80 8.36 -10.38 0.16
C LEU A 80 7.42 -9.23 0.60
N ALA A 81 6.57 -9.48 1.59
CA ALA A 81 5.67 -8.45 2.12
C ALA A 81 6.45 -7.29 2.77
N LEU A 82 7.53 -7.59 3.50
CA LEU A 82 8.41 -6.57 4.09
C LEU A 82 9.16 -5.77 3.02
N VAL A 83 9.69 -6.42 1.98
CA VAL A 83 10.35 -5.75 0.85
C VAL A 83 9.37 -4.82 0.14
N ALA A 84 8.13 -5.26 -0.09
CA ALA A 84 7.09 -4.44 -0.69
C ALA A 84 6.79 -3.21 0.19
N ALA A 85 6.66 -3.40 1.51
CA ALA A 85 6.44 -2.32 2.48
C ALA A 85 7.57 -1.28 2.45
N VAL A 86 8.83 -1.73 2.42
CA VAL A 86 10.01 -0.86 2.28
C VAL A 86 10.00 -0.12 0.95
N GLY A 87 9.64 -0.79 -0.15
CA GLY A 87 9.52 -0.17 -1.47
C GLY A 87 8.51 0.98 -1.48
N TRP A 88 7.31 0.77 -0.95
CA TRP A 88 6.33 1.85 -0.83
C TRP A 88 6.76 2.94 0.16
N ALA A 89 7.43 2.60 1.26
CA ALA A 89 7.97 3.59 2.17
C ALA A 89 9.00 4.48 1.43
N ALA A 90 9.95 3.89 0.71
CA ALA A 90 10.93 4.63 -0.08
C ALA A 90 10.26 5.57 -1.08
N ILE A 91 9.28 5.08 -1.86
CA ILE A 91 8.54 5.93 -2.80
C ILE A 91 7.83 7.08 -2.09
N SER A 92 7.15 6.78 -0.98
CA SER A 92 6.40 7.78 -0.20
C SER A 92 7.30 8.85 0.42
N PHE A 93 8.52 8.52 0.85
CA PHE A 93 9.42 9.49 1.47
C PHE A 93 10.21 10.29 0.44
N VAL A 94 10.57 9.67 -0.70
CA VAL A 94 11.39 10.33 -1.74
C VAL A 94 10.55 11.23 -2.64
N PHE A 95 9.33 10.81 -3.01
CA PHE A 95 8.58 11.49 -4.08
C PHE A 95 7.30 12.18 -3.62
N MET A 96 6.77 11.86 -2.43
CA MET A 96 5.50 12.43 -1.96
C MET A 96 5.76 13.50 -0.90
N GLU A 97 5.45 14.75 -1.24
CA GLU A 97 5.74 15.90 -0.36
C GLU A 97 4.86 15.91 0.89
N TYR A 98 3.58 15.55 0.74
CA TYR A 98 2.61 15.57 1.83
C TYR A 98 2.75 14.36 2.77
N TRP A 99 2.13 14.45 3.94
CA TRP A 99 2.39 13.53 5.06
C TRP A 99 1.55 12.25 5.02
N GLN A 100 0.36 12.30 4.42
CA GLN A 100 -0.64 11.24 4.48
C GLN A 100 -0.11 9.87 3.98
N PRO A 101 0.63 9.76 2.86
CA PRO A 101 1.17 8.49 2.39
C PRO A 101 2.22 7.91 3.35
N LYS A 102 3.03 8.78 3.98
CA LYS A 102 4.06 8.41 4.96
C LYS A 102 3.42 7.83 6.23
N MET A 103 2.35 8.45 6.69
CA MET A 103 1.57 7.95 7.82
C MET A 103 0.89 6.62 7.48
N ASN A 104 0.24 6.53 6.32
CA ASN A 104 -0.49 5.33 5.90
C ASN A 104 0.44 4.12 5.74
N ILE A 105 1.62 4.31 5.15
CA ILE A 105 2.61 3.25 5.03
C ILE A 105 3.21 2.87 6.39
N GLY A 106 3.40 3.84 7.30
CA GLY A 106 3.84 3.57 8.67
C GLY A 106 2.85 2.67 9.42
N ILE A 107 1.55 2.96 9.33
CA ILE A 107 0.49 2.12 9.91
C ILE A 107 0.52 0.72 9.29
N PHE A 108 0.66 0.61 7.97
CA PHE A 108 0.78 -0.69 7.29
C PHE A 108 1.98 -1.49 7.81
N VAL A 109 3.16 -0.88 7.93
CA VAL A 109 4.38 -1.54 8.44
C VAL A 109 4.17 -2.08 9.85
N VAL A 110 3.56 -1.30 10.74
CA VAL A 110 3.27 -1.73 12.12
C VAL A 110 2.29 -2.90 12.13
N LEU A 111 1.20 -2.83 11.35
CA LEU A 111 0.21 -3.90 11.25
C LEU A 111 0.81 -5.18 10.67
N LEU A 112 1.63 -5.06 9.62
CA LEU A 112 2.32 -6.19 8.99
C LEU A 112 3.31 -6.83 9.96
N GLY A 113 4.12 -6.02 10.67
CA GLY A 113 5.04 -6.52 11.69
C GLY A 113 4.32 -7.28 12.80
N ALA A 114 3.19 -6.75 13.30
CA ALA A 114 2.35 -7.42 14.29
C ALA A 114 1.74 -8.73 13.74
N ALA A 115 1.29 -8.73 12.48
CA ALA A 115 0.77 -9.93 11.83
C ALA A 115 1.86 -11.02 11.74
N ILE A 116 3.07 -10.69 11.26
CA ILE A 116 4.19 -11.62 11.16
C ILE A 116 4.61 -12.13 12.54
N ALA A 117 4.74 -11.25 13.54
CA ALA A 117 5.16 -11.65 14.90
C ALA A 117 4.18 -12.61 15.59
N THR A 118 2.91 -12.60 15.16
CA THR A 118 1.86 -13.49 15.68
C THR A 118 1.60 -14.70 14.78
N ALA A 119 2.27 -14.79 13.62
CA ALA A 119 2.26 -15.97 12.76
C ALA A 119 3.11 -17.05 13.44
N ARG A 120 2.48 -18.09 13.97
CA ARG A 120 3.13 -19.27 14.54
C ARG A 120 2.47 -20.51 14.01
#